data_AF-A0A1F2RKA8-F1
#
_entry.id   AF-A0A1F2RKA8-F1
#
_cell.length_a   1.000
_cell.length_b   1.000
_cell.length_c   1.000
_cell.angle_alpha   90.00
_cell.angle_beta   90.00
_cell.angle_gamma   90.00
#
_symmetry.space_group_name_H-M   'P 1'
#
loop_
_entity.id
_entity.type
_entity.pdbx_description
1 polymer ?
#
loop_
_entity_poly.entity_id
_entity_poly.type
_entity_poly.pdbx_seq_one_letter_code
_entity_poly.pdbx_strand_id
1 'polypeptide(L)'
;MVCTAVTTICGIWLAYGEPPNLIMKANLYPHLGNAFFLRYCAPAAIASYLVIAWQLRGKLGGQRVNLDTMDVLDANVADVRFLQAARHGDVVTAVELVEDHAPVLMGRAEGVIGRLRNGGALGSALILEDVPESTRRQLLGHFVSEDLADGLDRHYVLDVAGQYEAALQAELAVDDVLASMARTRRRAQKVGAFALVPFITMLIVHGIDHNVPLFLASFAGFFAALPAIGRIPRMRRLALREAAIEYAEYYFLFPLFLSITLLTNAGFFDAMQGLIRHGIETMGHAHVGFIQFLGSTFLSAILDNNVVADFASRGLEGLDIKILQFFAMAQIAGYALGGCWTHIGCAQSVVAYAFIQRDLDAGYTPMQWIKEMTPVIIQILVLMAVLIYAEGALLEWF
;
A
#
# COMPACT_ATOMS: atom_id res chain seq x y z
N MET A 1 -0.08 -1.66 -8.88
CA MET A 1 -0.01 -0.51 -9.81
C MET A 1 -1.22 0.41 -9.72
N VAL A 2 -2.43 0.00 -10.14
CA VAL A 2 -3.61 0.90 -10.06
C VAL A 2 -3.93 1.26 -8.61
N CYS A 3 -4.00 0.26 -7.73
CA CYS A 3 -4.22 0.51 -6.31
C CYS A 3 -3.17 1.47 -5.78
N THR A 4 -1.89 1.27 -6.13
CA THR A 4 -0.79 2.20 -5.83
C THR A 4 -1.07 3.62 -6.32
N ALA A 5 -1.45 3.80 -7.58
CA ALA A 5 -1.77 5.13 -8.12
C ALA A 5 -2.94 5.79 -7.39
N VAL A 6 -4.00 5.04 -7.07
CA VAL A 6 -5.15 5.57 -6.30
C VAL A 6 -4.74 5.89 -4.87
N THR A 7 -4.08 4.98 -4.16
CA THR A 7 -3.74 5.15 -2.75
C THR A 7 -2.67 6.22 -2.56
N THR A 8 -1.67 6.29 -3.43
CA THR A 8 -0.60 7.26 -3.29
C THR A 8 -1.02 8.60 -3.88
N ILE A 9 -1.52 8.66 -5.11
CA ILE A 9 -1.92 9.95 -5.69
C ILE A 9 -3.17 10.44 -4.97
N CYS A 10 -4.33 9.78 -5.11
CA CYS A 10 -5.58 10.25 -4.51
C CYS A 10 -5.56 10.24 -2.97
N GLY A 11 -4.91 9.25 -2.36
CA GLY A 11 -4.82 9.16 -0.90
C GLY A 11 -3.98 10.28 -0.31
N ILE A 12 -2.82 10.63 -0.87
CA ILE A 12 -2.02 11.77 -0.35
C ILE A 12 -2.81 13.09 -0.42
N TRP A 13 -3.73 13.25 -1.36
CA TRP A 13 -4.55 14.47 -1.41
C TRP A 13 -5.66 14.56 -0.35
N LEU A 14 -6.20 13.43 0.12
CA LEU A 14 -7.39 13.38 1.00
C LEU A 14 -7.11 12.83 2.39
N ALA A 15 -6.06 12.03 2.54
CA ALA A 15 -5.70 11.43 3.79
C ALA A 15 -4.86 12.43 4.59
N TYR A 16 -5.60 13.20 5.37
CA TYR A 16 -5.12 14.04 6.45
C TYR A 16 -4.11 13.35 7.39
N GLY A 17 -4.16 12.01 7.48
CA GLY A 17 -3.26 11.17 8.29
C GLY A 17 -2.14 10.47 7.53
N GLU A 18 -1.93 10.73 6.24
CA GLU A 18 -0.75 10.20 5.53
C GLU A 18 0.52 10.86 6.09
N PRO A 19 1.58 10.08 6.40
CA PRO A 19 2.81 10.60 6.98
C PRO A 19 3.39 11.88 6.31
N PRO A 20 3.45 12.04 4.97
CA PRO A 20 4.04 13.25 4.38
C PRO A 20 3.22 14.52 4.68
N ASN A 21 1.88 14.41 4.75
CA ASN A 21 1.03 15.56 5.05
C ASN A 21 1.13 15.98 6.52
N LEU A 22 1.28 14.99 7.42
CA LEU A 22 1.49 15.26 8.84
C LEU A 22 2.82 15.97 9.09
N ILE A 23 3.87 15.56 8.37
CA ILE A 23 5.18 16.21 8.39
C ILE A 23 5.06 17.66 7.92
N MET A 24 4.45 17.91 6.74
CA MET A 24 4.26 19.28 6.24
C MET A 24 3.48 20.14 7.22
N LYS A 25 2.41 19.59 7.82
CA LYS A 25 1.61 20.29 8.80
C LYS A 25 2.40 20.61 10.06
N ALA A 26 3.24 19.71 10.53
CA ALA A 26 4.10 19.93 11.69
C ALA A 26 5.11 21.05 11.40
N ASN A 27 5.75 21.03 10.22
CA ASN A 27 6.71 22.06 9.81
C ASN A 27 6.06 23.43 9.58
N LEU A 28 4.83 23.46 9.06
CA LEU A 28 4.13 24.70 8.69
C LEU A 28 3.00 25.06 9.66
N TYR A 29 3.03 24.56 10.90
CA TYR A 29 2.02 24.87 11.90
C TYR A 29 2.01 26.37 12.25
N PRO A 30 0.85 27.04 12.38
CA PRO A 30 -0.53 26.54 12.29
C PRO A 30 -1.20 26.70 10.91
N HIS A 31 -0.42 26.90 9.84
CA HIS A 31 -0.91 27.44 8.56
C HIS A 31 -1.63 26.42 7.64
N LEU A 32 -1.46 25.12 7.88
CA LEU A 32 -2.07 24.03 7.10
C LEU A 32 -3.19 23.31 7.89
N GLY A 33 -4.33 24.00 8.06
CA GLY A 33 -5.53 23.46 8.73
C GLY A 33 -6.48 22.68 7.81
N ASN A 34 -7.60 22.19 8.35
CA ASN A 34 -8.61 21.43 7.59
C ASN A 34 -9.16 22.21 6.39
N ALA A 35 -9.33 23.53 6.53
CA ALA A 35 -9.80 24.40 5.46
C ALA A 35 -8.83 24.42 4.25
N PHE A 36 -7.52 24.33 4.50
CA PHE A 36 -6.52 24.23 3.45
C PHE A 36 -6.70 22.95 2.63
N PHE A 37 -6.75 21.78 3.29
CA PHE A 37 -6.91 20.50 2.61
C PHE A 37 -8.23 20.40 1.83
N LEU A 38 -9.33 20.89 2.40
CA LEU A 38 -10.63 20.90 1.71
C LEU A 38 -10.65 21.84 0.50
N ARG A 39 -10.02 23.02 0.60
CA ARG A 39 -10.01 24.02 -0.48
C ARG A 39 -9.05 23.63 -1.61
N TYR A 40 -7.83 23.23 -1.26
CA TYR A 40 -6.73 23.08 -2.21
C TYR A 40 -6.48 21.63 -2.60
N CYS A 41 -6.55 20.67 -1.67
CA CYS A 41 -6.18 19.28 -1.94
C CYS A 41 -7.36 18.44 -2.44
N ALA A 42 -8.58 18.65 -1.92
CA ALA A 42 -9.73 17.84 -2.31
C ALA A 42 -10.09 17.95 -3.81
N PRO A 43 -10.09 19.14 -4.45
CA PRO A 43 -10.34 19.24 -5.90
C PRO A 43 -9.28 18.50 -6.72
N ALA A 44 -8.01 18.62 -6.35
CA ALA A 44 -6.92 17.90 -7.00
C ALA A 44 -7.08 16.37 -6.86
N ALA A 45 -7.48 15.90 -5.67
CA ALA A 45 -7.76 14.48 -5.43
C ALA A 45 -8.85 13.92 -6.34
N ILE A 46 -9.98 14.61 -6.42
CA ILE A 46 -11.14 14.22 -7.22
C ILE A 46 -10.74 14.19 -8.69
N ALA A 47 -10.06 15.22 -9.16
CA ALA A 47 -9.63 15.32 -10.55
C ALA A 47 -8.62 14.20 -10.91
N SER A 48 -7.62 13.94 -10.06
CA SER A 48 -6.69 12.80 -10.23
C SER A 48 -7.42 11.46 -10.21
N TYR A 49 -8.39 11.27 -9.32
CA TYR A 49 -9.19 10.05 -9.24
C TYR A 49 -9.95 9.79 -10.54
N LEU A 50 -10.59 10.81 -11.10
CA LEU A 50 -11.32 10.70 -12.36
C LEU A 50 -10.40 10.32 -13.52
N VAL A 51 -9.18 10.86 -13.57
CA VAL A 51 -8.17 10.47 -14.58
C VAL A 51 -7.80 8.99 -14.44
N ILE A 52 -7.52 8.53 -13.22
CA ILE A 52 -7.17 7.12 -12.97
C ILE A 52 -8.35 6.20 -13.29
N ALA A 53 -9.57 6.55 -12.86
CA ALA A 53 -10.78 5.80 -13.13
C ALA A 53 -11.08 5.70 -14.64
N TRP A 54 -10.85 6.78 -15.40
CA TRP A 54 -11.00 6.78 -16.85
C TRP A 54 -9.99 5.84 -17.52
N GLN A 55 -8.72 5.92 -17.14
CA GLN A 55 -7.69 5.01 -17.66
C GLN A 55 -8.00 3.55 -17.34
N LEU A 56 -8.44 3.29 -16.10
CA LEU A 56 -8.85 1.96 -15.67
C LEU A 56 -9.97 1.40 -16.52
N ARG A 57 -11.01 2.20 -16.74
CA ARG A 57 -12.13 1.82 -17.59
C ARG A 57 -11.67 1.47 -19.01
N GLY A 58 -10.73 2.25 -19.55
CA GLY A 58 -10.13 1.99 -20.86
C GLY A 58 -9.30 0.69 -20.91
N LYS A 59 -8.46 0.44 -19.90
CA LYS A 59 -7.58 -0.75 -19.85
C LYS A 59 -8.34 -2.04 -19.56
N LEU A 60 -9.24 -2.02 -18.58
CA LEU A 60 -9.96 -3.21 -18.16
C LEU A 60 -11.15 -3.52 -19.06
N GLY A 61 -11.66 -2.56 -19.84
CA GLY A 61 -12.70 -2.82 -20.84
C GLY A 61 -14.01 -3.42 -20.31
N GLY A 62 -14.26 -3.35 -18.99
CA GLY A 62 -15.38 -4.03 -18.35
C GLY A 62 -15.18 -5.53 -18.10
N GLN A 63 -13.94 -6.04 -18.18
CA GLN A 63 -13.57 -7.38 -17.76
C GLN A 63 -14.09 -7.65 -16.34
N ARG A 64 -14.66 -8.84 -16.17
CA ARG A 64 -15.13 -9.34 -14.87
C ARG A 64 -14.31 -10.57 -14.53
N VAL A 65 -13.92 -10.69 -13.28
CA VAL A 65 -13.35 -11.94 -12.75
C VAL A 65 -14.48 -12.95 -12.66
N ASN A 66 -14.31 -14.10 -13.29
CA ASN A 66 -15.25 -15.20 -13.13
C ASN A 66 -14.95 -15.89 -11.79
N LEU A 67 -15.80 -15.62 -10.80
CA LEU A 67 -15.65 -16.19 -9.46
C LEU A 67 -15.88 -17.71 -9.47
N ASP A 68 -16.66 -18.22 -10.42
CA ASP A 68 -16.98 -19.65 -10.54
C ASP A 68 -15.79 -20.47 -11.05
N THR A 69 -14.73 -19.82 -11.55
CA THR A 69 -13.50 -20.47 -12.00
C THR A 69 -12.33 -20.27 -11.03
N MET A 70 -12.58 -19.70 -9.85
CA MET A 70 -11.54 -19.55 -8.84
C MET A 70 -11.22 -20.90 -8.22
N ASP A 71 -9.95 -21.12 -7.94
CA ASP A 71 -9.49 -22.24 -7.13
C ASP A 71 -10.16 -22.26 -5.75
N VAL A 72 -10.38 -23.45 -5.19
CA VAL A 72 -11.04 -23.64 -3.88
C VAL A 72 -10.37 -22.82 -2.77
N LEU A 73 -9.04 -22.70 -2.76
CA LEU A 73 -8.32 -21.95 -1.74
C LEU A 73 -8.44 -20.44 -1.97
N ASP A 74 -8.41 -20.00 -3.22
CA ASP A 74 -8.58 -18.59 -3.59
C ASP A 74 -10.00 -18.09 -3.31
N ALA A 75 -11.02 -18.91 -3.61
CA ALA A 75 -12.41 -18.62 -3.30
C ALA A 75 -12.64 -18.47 -1.78
N ASN A 76 -11.83 -19.18 -0.98
CA ASN A 76 -11.88 -19.18 0.48
C ASN A 76 -10.70 -18.45 1.15
N VAL A 77 -10.04 -17.51 0.45
CA VAL A 77 -8.78 -16.89 0.91
C VAL A 77 -8.82 -16.32 2.33
N ALA A 78 -9.95 -15.75 2.76
CA ALA A 78 -10.10 -15.21 4.10
C ALA A 78 -10.08 -16.29 5.20
N ASP A 79 -10.65 -17.46 4.91
CA ASP A 79 -10.66 -18.61 5.81
C ASP A 79 -9.31 -19.32 5.80
N VAL A 80 -8.67 -19.45 4.62
CA VAL A 80 -7.32 -19.99 4.47
C VAL A 80 -6.30 -19.16 5.26
N ARG A 81 -6.27 -17.83 5.08
CA ARG A 81 -5.33 -16.95 5.82
C ARG A 81 -5.60 -16.96 7.32
N PHE A 82 -6.85 -17.03 7.73
CA PHE A 82 -7.19 -17.16 9.15
C PHE A 82 -6.67 -18.49 9.73
N LEU A 83 -6.79 -19.58 8.97
CA LEU A 83 -6.26 -20.88 9.35
C LEU A 83 -4.74 -20.89 9.43
N GLN A 84 -4.04 -20.33 8.44
CA GLN A 84 -2.60 -20.16 8.46
C GLN A 84 -2.15 -19.42 9.73
N ALA A 85 -2.73 -18.25 10.02
CA ALA A 85 -2.37 -17.48 11.20
C ALA A 85 -2.72 -18.20 12.52
N ALA A 86 -3.85 -18.92 12.56
CA ALA A 86 -4.30 -19.60 13.78
C ALA A 86 -3.52 -20.90 14.04
N ARG A 87 -3.24 -21.67 12.99
CA ARG A 87 -2.57 -22.97 13.03
C ARG A 87 -1.08 -22.82 12.97
N HIS A 88 -0.51 -22.07 12.06
CA HIS A 88 0.94 -22.02 11.85
C HIS A 88 1.58 -20.81 12.52
N GLY A 89 0.79 -19.75 12.79
CA GLY A 89 1.32 -18.51 13.33
C GLY A 89 2.09 -17.70 12.30
N ASP A 90 1.78 -17.93 11.03
CA ASP A 90 2.32 -17.23 9.88
C ASP A 90 1.25 -17.12 8.79
N VAL A 91 1.42 -16.22 7.82
CA VAL A 91 0.54 -16.09 6.66
C VAL A 91 1.43 -15.97 5.43
N VAL A 92 1.52 -17.04 4.66
CA VAL A 92 2.42 -17.14 3.51
C VAL A 92 1.64 -17.23 2.19
N THR A 93 2.21 -16.67 1.13
CA THR A 93 1.76 -16.91 -0.25
C THR A 93 2.19 -18.30 -0.71
N ALA A 94 1.55 -18.82 -1.77
CA ALA A 94 1.93 -20.10 -2.34
C ALA A 94 3.38 -20.11 -2.85
N VAL A 95 3.87 -18.97 -3.35
CA VAL A 95 5.25 -18.80 -3.81
C VAL A 95 6.21 -18.85 -2.62
N GLU A 96 5.95 -18.08 -1.56
CA GLU A 96 6.78 -18.09 -0.33
C GLU A 96 6.87 -19.49 0.27
N LEU A 97 5.74 -20.21 0.35
CA LEU A 97 5.73 -21.60 0.84
C LEU A 97 6.69 -22.49 0.04
N VAL A 98 6.63 -22.40 -1.29
CA VAL A 98 7.45 -23.22 -2.20
C VAL A 98 8.93 -22.84 -2.10
N GLU A 99 9.24 -21.55 -1.98
CA GLU A 99 10.60 -21.05 -1.77
C GLU A 99 11.19 -21.58 -0.46
N ASP A 100 10.46 -21.46 0.65
CA ASP A 100 10.87 -21.94 1.98
C ASP A 100 11.05 -23.46 2.05
N HIS A 101 10.36 -24.18 1.17
CA HIS A 101 10.37 -25.64 1.10
C HIS A 101 11.06 -26.18 -0.17
N ALA A 102 11.86 -25.36 -0.86
CA ALA A 102 12.59 -25.79 -2.05
C ALA A 102 13.43 -27.07 -1.85
N PRO A 103 14.09 -27.32 -0.69
CA PRO A 103 14.85 -28.54 -0.46
C PRO A 103 14.02 -29.83 -0.51
N VAL A 104 12.74 -29.79 -0.09
CA VAL A 104 11.87 -30.98 -0.09
C VAL A 104 11.23 -31.25 -1.44
N LEU A 105 11.30 -30.29 -2.38
CA LEU A 105 10.77 -30.40 -3.74
C LEU A 105 11.75 -31.08 -4.72
N MET A 106 12.94 -31.47 -4.28
CA MET A 106 13.92 -32.25 -5.06
C MET A 106 14.22 -31.65 -6.44
N GLY A 107 14.38 -30.33 -6.52
CA GLY A 107 14.68 -29.61 -7.77
C GLY A 107 13.45 -29.18 -8.59
N ARG A 108 12.23 -29.46 -8.13
CA ARG A 108 10.98 -29.06 -8.82
C ARG A 108 10.46 -27.66 -8.45
N ALA A 109 11.10 -26.99 -7.49
CA ALA A 109 10.62 -25.72 -6.94
C ALA A 109 10.44 -24.64 -8.02
N GLU A 110 11.39 -24.50 -8.95
CA GLU A 110 11.29 -23.53 -10.04
C GLU A 110 10.12 -23.79 -10.98
N GLY A 111 9.86 -25.07 -11.32
CA GLY A 111 8.72 -25.47 -12.14
C GLY A 111 7.39 -25.13 -11.47
N VAL A 112 7.27 -25.41 -10.16
CA VAL A 112 6.08 -25.11 -9.37
C VAL A 112 5.86 -23.59 -9.30
N ILE A 113 6.90 -22.81 -8.98
CA ILE A 113 6.84 -21.34 -8.96
C ILE A 113 6.45 -20.78 -10.32
N GLY A 114 6.99 -21.33 -11.40
CA GLY A 114 6.65 -20.94 -12.77
C GLY A 114 5.16 -21.11 -13.07
N ARG A 115 4.54 -22.18 -12.59
CA ARG A 115 3.09 -22.40 -12.74
C ARG A 115 2.25 -21.46 -11.87
N LEU A 116 2.66 -21.25 -10.62
CA LEU A 116 1.99 -20.32 -9.70
C LEU A 116 1.94 -18.89 -10.28
N ARG A 117 3.07 -18.41 -10.82
CA ARG A 117 3.17 -17.10 -11.48
C ARG A 117 2.28 -16.94 -12.71
N ASN A 118 1.97 -18.06 -13.37
CA ASN A 118 1.03 -18.10 -14.51
C ASN A 118 -0.45 -18.25 -14.07
N GLY A 119 -0.74 -18.11 -12.77
CA GLY A 119 -2.11 -18.19 -12.22
C GLY A 119 -2.59 -19.61 -11.94
N GLY A 120 -1.68 -20.60 -11.90
CA GLY A 120 -2.04 -21.96 -11.50
C GLY A 120 -2.23 -22.09 -9.99
N ALA A 121 -3.20 -22.91 -9.57
CA ALA A 121 -3.39 -23.25 -8.16
C ALA A 121 -2.19 -24.06 -7.61
N LEU A 122 -1.90 -23.91 -6.32
CA LEU A 122 -0.76 -24.59 -5.66
C LEU A 122 -0.81 -26.11 -5.83
N GLY A 123 -1.96 -26.73 -5.56
CA GLY A 123 -2.07 -28.19 -5.66
C GLY A 123 -1.91 -28.69 -7.10
N SER A 124 -2.55 -28.03 -8.07
CA SER A 124 -2.39 -28.35 -9.49
C SER A 124 -0.95 -28.17 -9.96
N ALA A 125 -0.26 -27.11 -9.52
CA ALA A 125 1.14 -26.88 -9.83
C ALA A 125 2.06 -27.98 -9.29
N LEU A 126 1.82 -28.44 -8.06
CA LEU A 126 2.58 -29.54 -7.45
C LEU A 126 2.37 -30.86 -8.20
N ILE A 127 1.16 -31.15 -8.67
CA ILE A 127 0.85 -32.37 -9.42
C ILE A 127 1.48 -32.34 -10.80
N LEU A 128 1.34 -31.23 -11.52
CA LEU A 128 1.84 -31.08 -12.90
C LEU A 128 3.37 -31.08 -12.99
N GLU A 129 4.07 -30.84 -11.88
CA GLU A 129 5.52 -30.95 -11.76
C GLU A 129 5.97 -32.29 -11.15
N ASP A 130 5.09 -33.29 -11.10
CA ASP A 130 5.36 -34.64 -10.61
C ASP A 130 5.93 -34.68 -9.17
N VAL A 131 5.48 -33.76 -8.30
CA VAL A 131 5.87 -33.77 -6.89
C VAL A 131 5.26 -35.01 -6.21
N PRO A 132 6.02 -35.80 -5.43
CA PRO A 132 5.50 -36.99 -4.77
C PRO A 132 4.31 -36.70 -3.84
N GLU A 133 3.33 -37.61 -3.79
CA GLU A 133 2.09 -37.46 -3.03
C GLU A 133 2.33 -37.09 -1.55
N SER A 134 3.30 -37.75 -0.90
CA SER A 134 3.67 -37.44 0.49
C SER A 134 4.13 -35.99 0.65
N THR A 135 4.94 -35.49 -0.29
CA THR A 135 5.41 -34.09 -0.30
C THR A 135 4.28 -33.12 -0.62
N ARG A 136 3.39 -33.44 -1.57
CA ARG A 136 2.25 -32.58 -1.91
C ARG A 136 1.32 -32.38 -0.72
N ARG A 137 0.96 -33.47 -0.05
CA ARG A 137 0.14 -33.42 1.17
C ARG A 137 0.83 -32.66 2.29
N GLN A 138 2.12 -32.89 2.50
CA GLN A 138 2.88 -32.12 3.47
C GLN A 138 2.79 -30.61 3.20
N LEU A 139 3.01 -30.19 1.95
CA LEU A 139 2.98 -28.78 1.56
C LEU A 139 1.57 -28.18 1.64
N LEU A 140 0.55 -28.87 1.15
CA LEU A 140 -0.85 -28.42 1.27
C LEU A 140 -1.29 -28.31 2.74
N GLY A 141 -0.83 -29.23 3.59
CA GLY A 141 -1.06 -29.20 5.03
C GLY A 141 -0.37 -28.02 5.72
N HIS A 142 0.90 -27.74 5.37
CA HIS A 142 1.60 -26.54 5.82
C HIS A 142 0.97 -25.25 5.28
N PHE A 143 0.42 -25.28 4.07
CA PHE A 143 -0.20 -24.10 3.48
C PHE A 143 -1.54 -23.75 4.13
N VAL A 144 -2.34 -24.73 4.54
CA VAL A 144 -3.68 -24.48 5.11
C VAL A 144 -3.83 -25.10 6.49
N SER A 145 -3.92 -26.43 6.56
CA SER A 145 -4.01 -27.23 7.78
C SER A 145 -3.77 -28.70 7.42
N GLU A 146 -3.10 -29.46 8.30
CA GLU A 146 -2.89 -30.90 8.12
C GLU A 146 -4.21 -31.67 7.90
N ASP A 147 -5.29 -31.24 8.58
CA ASP A 147 -6.64 -31.81 8.45
C ASP A 147 -7.22 -31.74 7.02
N LEU A 148 -6.74 -30.80 6.20
CA LEU A 148 -7.22 -30.54 4.85
C LEU A 148 -6.32 -31.16 3.77
N ALA A 149 -5.15 -31.67 4.14
CA ALA A 149 -4.11 -32.02 3.18
C ALA A 149 -4.52 -33.14 2.22
N ASP A 150 -5.12 -34.21 2.76
CA ASP A 150 -5.60 -35.36 1.97
C ASP A 150 -6.78 -34.97 1.07
N GLY A 151 -7.72 -34.16 1.59
CA GLY A 151 -8.88 -33.68 0.85
C GLY A 151 -8.49 -32.78 -0.32
N LEU A 152 -7.57 -31.84 -0.07
CA LEU A 152 -7.03 -30.95 -1.08
C LEU A 152 -6.22 -31.72 -2.13
N ASP A 153 -5.28 -32.59 -1.74
CA ASP A 153 -4.50 -33.40 -2.69
C ASP A 153 -5.43 -34.23 -3.58
N ARG A 154 -6.45 -34.86 -3.01
CA ARG A 154 -7.45 -35.63 -3.78
C ARG A 154 -8.23 -34.75 -4.75
N HIS A 155 -8.70 -33.58 -4.30
CA HIS A 155 -9.40 -32.62 -5.17
C HIS A 155 -8.54 -32.25 -6.38
N TYR A 156 -7.30 -31.83 -6.15
CA TYR A 156 -6.40 -31.40 -7.23
C TYR A 156 -6.00 -32.54 -8.18
N VAL A 157 -5.81 -33.77 -7.67
CA VAL A 157 -5.54 -34.94 -8.52
C VAL A 157 -6.70 -35.21 -9.47
N LEU A 158 -7.94 -35.10 -8.98
CA LEU A 158 -9.14 -35.32 -9.78
C LEU A 158 -9.36 -34.17 -10.77
N ASP A 159 -9.12 -32.93 -10.35
CA ASP A 159 -9.24 -31.75 -11.19
C ASP A 159 -8.24 -31.78 -12.37
N VAL A 160 -6.96 -32.04 -12.10
CA VAL A 160 -5.92 -32.18 -13.14
C VAL A 160 -6.21 -33.36 -14.07
N ALA A 161 -6.85 -34.42 -13.58
CA ALA A 161 -7.28 -35.56 -14.39
C ALA A 161 -8.55 -35.29 -15.23
N GLY A 162 -9.15 -34.09 -15.13
CA GLY A 162 -10.39 -33.72 -15.83
C GLY A 162 -11.65 -34.39 -15.27
N GLN A 163 -11.61 -34.92 -14.05
CA GLN A 163 -12.72 -35.59 -13.38
C GLN A 163 -13.52 -34.60 -12.52
N TYR A 164 -14.10 -33.59 -13.15
CA TYR A 164 -14.71 -32.44 -12.48
C TYR A 164 -15.78 -32.79 -11.43
N GLU A 165 -16.67 -33.74 -11.73
CA GLU A 165 -17.70 -34.15 -10.76
C GLU A 165 -17.10 -34.78 -9.49
N ALA A 166 -16.07 -35.61 -9.66
CA ALA A 166 -15.38 -36.24 -8.54
C ALA A 166 -14.53 -35.21 -7.76
N ALA A 167 -13.91 -34.26 -8.47
CA ALA A 167 -13.17 -33.16 -7.85
C ALA A 167 -14.08 -32.28 -6.99
N LEU A 168 -15.28 -31.96 -7.48
CA LEU A 168 -16.31 -31.22 -6.74
C LEU A 168 -16.77 -31.98 -5.49
N GLN A 169 -16.93 -33.30 -5.57
CA GLN A 169 -17.27 -34.11 -4.38
C GLN A 169 -16.14 -34.11 -3.34
N ALA A 170 -14.88 -34.10 -3.78
CA ALA A 170 -13.74 -33.96 -2.87
C ALA A 170 -13.66 -32.54 -2.26
N GLU A 171 -14.04 -31.51 -3.01
CA GLU A 171 -14.11 -30.12 -2.56
C GLU A 171 -15.11 -29.93 -1.43
N LEU A 172 -16.29 -30.58 -1.47
CA LEU A 172 -17.29 -30.49 -0.41
C LEU A 172 -16.73 -30.87 0.98
N ALA A 173 -15.80 -31.83 1.04
CA ALA A 173 -15.15 -32.21 2.29
C ALA A 173 -14.19 -31.11 2.80
N VAL A 174 -13.55 -30.38 1.89
CA VAL A 174 -12.70 -29.21 2.21
C VAL A 174 -13.57 -28.07 2.72
N ASP A 175 -14.69 -27.79 2.04
CA ASP A 175 -15.64 -26.75 2.41
C ASP A 175 -16.23 -26.96 3.81
N ASP A 176 -16.56 -28.19 4.18
CA ASP A 176 -17.08 -28.50 5.52
C ASP A 176 -16.08 -28.13 6.62
N VAL A 177 -14.80 -28.42 6.41
CA VAL A 177 -13.73 -28.07 7.35
C VAL A 177 -13.51 -26.56 7.39
N LEU A 178 -13.48 -25.89 6.24
CA LEU A 178 -13.38 -24.42 6.16
C LEU A 178 -14.57 -23.73 6.84
N ALA A 179 -15.80 -24.22 6.62
CA ALA A 179 -17.03 -23.71 7.22
C ALA A 179 -17.04 -23.85 8.75
N SER A 180 -16.44 -24.92 9.28
CA SER A 180 -16.27 -25.09 10.72
C SER A 180 -15.43 -23.97 11.34
N MET A 181 -14.42 -23.50 10.63
CA MET A 181 -13.49 -22.44 11.05
C MET A 181 -14.02 -21.03 10.77
N ALA A 182 -14.85 -20.87 9.73
CA ALA A 182 -15.51 -19.62 9.40
C ALA A 182 -16.30 -19.04 10.58
N ARG A 183 -16.87 -19.88 11.46
CA ARG A 183 -17.55 -19.43 12.68
C ARG A 183 -16.60 -18.74 13.66
N THR A 184 -15.43 -19.33 13.90
CA THR A 184 -14.40 -18.76 14.77
C THR A 184 -13.84 -17.47 14.17
N ARG A 185 -13.53 -17.48 12.87
CA ARG A 185 -13.09 -16.28 12.13
C ARG A 185 -14.11 -15.16 12.22
N ARG A 186 -15.37 -15.40 11.88
CA ARG A 186 -16.44 -14.39 11.91
C ARG A 186 -16.62 -13.81 13.31
N ARG A 187 -16.46 -14.62 14.36
CA ARG A 187 -16.49 -14.12 15.74
C ARG A 187 -15.30 -13.20 16.03
N ALA A 188 -14.08 -13.61 15.68
CA ALA A 188 -12.89 -12.79 15.83
C ALA A 188 -13.02 -11.48 15.04
N GLN A 189 -13.47 -11.52 13.78
CA GLN A 189 -13.71 -10.33 12.96
C GLN A 189 -14.77 -9.40 13.54
N LYS A 190 -15.87 -9.92 14.07
CA LYS A 190 -16.90 -9.10 14.74
C LYS A 190 -16.36 -8.40 15.98
N VAL A 191 -15.59 -9.12 16.81
CA VAL A 191 -14.98 -8.52 18.00
C VAL A 191 -13.91 -7.50 17.60
N GLY A 192 -13.07 -7.85 16.62
CA GLY A 192 -12.03 -6.97 16.08
C GLY A 192 -12.61 -5.72 15.41
N ALA A 193 -13.79 -5.80 14.78
CA ALA A 193 -14.46 -4.64 14.20
C ALA A 193 -14.80 -3.57 15.25
N PHE A 194 -15.02 -3.95 16.51
CA PHE A 194 -15.19 -2.96 17.59
C PHE A 194 -13.93 -2.13 17.85
N ALA A 195 -12.75 -2.57 17.42
CA ALA A 195 -11.52 -1.78 17.48
C ALA A 195 -11.57 -0.51 16.62
N LEU A 196 -12.46 -0.46 15.62
CA LEU A 196 -12.70 0.77 14.85
C LEU A 196 -13.25 1.89 15.74
N VAL A 197 -13.98 1.56 16.81
CA VAL A 197 -14.55 2.57 17.72
C VAL A 197 -13.45 3.39 18.40
N PRO A 198 -12.50 2.81 19.16
CA PRO A 198 -11.42 3.59 19.78
C PRO A 198 -10.48 4.20 18.74
N PHE A 199 -10.21 3.52 17.62
CA PHE A 199 -9.42 4.08 16.52
C PHE A 199 -10.04 5.38 15.97
N ILE A 200 -11.30 5.34 15.53
CA ILE A 200 -12.04 6.50 15.00
C ILE A 200 -12.21 7.57 16.08
N THR A 201 -12.49 7.18 17.32
CA THR A 201 -12.63 8.14 18.44
C THR A 201 -11.33 8.93 18.62
N MET A 202 -10.17 8.26 18.64
CA MET A 202 -8.88 8.93 18.74
C MET A 202 -8.55 9.79 17.52
N LEU A 203 -8.97 9.38 16.31
CA LEU A 203 -8.85 10.24 15.13
C LEU A 203 -9.70 11.52 15.24
N ILE A 204 -10.93 11.41 15.73
CA ILE A 204 -11.81 12.57 15.96
C ILE A 204 -11.20 13.47 17.04
N VAL A 205 -10.72 12.88 18.14
CA VAL A 205 -10.06 13.63 19.21
C VAL A 205 -8.83 14.37 18.70
N HIS A 206 -7.95 13.73 17.92
CA HIS A 206 -6.83 14.40 17.26
C HIS A 206 -7.28 15.52 16.31
N GLY A 207 -8.37 15.30 15.56
CA GLY A 207 -8.93 16.30 14.65
C GLY A 207 -9.52 17.52 15.36
N ILE A 208 -9.98 17.38 16.61
CA ILE A 208 -10.46 18.47 17.47
C ILE A 208 -9.28 19.14 18.19
N ASP A 209 -8.42 18.34 18.81
CA ASP A 209 -7.23 18.76 19.54
C ASP A 209 -5.96 18.15 18.94
N HIS A 210 -5.28 18.99 18.17
CA HIS A 210 -4.04 18.63 17.48
C HIS A 210 -2.87 18.33 18.41
N ASN A 211 -2.98 18.64 19.71
CA ASN A 211 -1.96 18.26 20.69
C ASN A 211 -1.99 16.77 21.01
N VAL A 212 -3.09 16.08 20.74
CA VAL A 212 -3.19 14.63 20.90
C VAL A 212 -2.43 13.95 19.77
N PRO A 213 -1.39 13.15 20.02
CA PRO A 213 -0.62 12.53 18.94
C PRO A 213 -1.44 11.55 18.11
N LEU A 214 -1.35 11.64 16.78
CA LEU A 214 -2.11 10.80 15.86
C LEU A 214 -1.82 9.30 16.06
N PHE A 215 -0.57 8.94 16.38
CA PHE A 215 -0.18 7.54 16.56
C PHE A 215 -1.03 6.82 17.61
N LEU A 216 -1.56 7.53 18.61
CA LEU A 216 -2.43 6.96 19.63
C LEU A 216 -3.69 6.32 19.05
N ALA A 217 -4.18 6.79 17.90
CA ALA A 217 -5.29 6.15 17.21
C ALA A 217 -4.95 4.72 16.80
N SER A 218 -3.82 4.52 16.10
CA SER A 218 -3.35 3.20 15.67
C SER A 218 -3.11 2.27 16.86
N PHE A 219 -2.47 2.76 17.93
CA PHE A 219 -2.28 1.97 19.15
C PHE A 219 -3.61 1.59 19.82
N ALA A 220 -4.55 2.52 19.93
CA ALA A 220 -5.86 2.26 20.52
C ALA A 220 -6.65 1.21 19.72
N GLY A 221 -6.61 1.29 18.39
CA GLY A 221 -7.17 0.28 17.50
C GLY A 221 -6.50 -1.09 17.69
N PHE A 222 -5.17 -1.14 17.66
CA PHE A 222 -4.42 -2.38 17.82
C PHE A 222 -4.74 -3.09 19.15
N PHE A 223 -4.66 -2.37 20.27
CA PHE A 223 -4.92 -2.96 21.59
C PHE A 223 -6.39 -3.35 21.78
N ALA A 224 -7.34 -2.61 21.19
CA ALA A 224 -8.75 -2.97 21.22
C ALA A 224 -9.07 -4.20 20.35
N ALA A 225 -8.30 -4.45 19.28
CA ALA A 225 -8.45 -5.63 18.45
C ALA A 225 -7.85 -6.90 19.09
N LEU A 226 -6.81 -6.76 19.92
CA LEU A 226 -6.06 -7.89 20.49
C LEU A 226 -6.93 -8.92 21.27
N PRO A 227 -7.95 -8.52 22.06
CA PRO A 227 -8.86 -9.47 22.71
C PRO A 227 -9.61 -10.38 21.74
N ALA A 228 -9.87 -9.93 20.50
CA ALA A 228 -10.59 -10.72 19.49
C ALA A 228 -9.87 -12.02 19.14
N ILE A 229 -8.53 -12.01 19.23
CA ILE A 229 -7.65 -13.15 18.95
C ILE A 229 -6.98 -13.69 20.22
N GLY A 230 -7.41 -13.22 21.40
CA GLY A 230 -6.76 -13.55 22.67
C GLY A 230 -6.75 -15.04 23.02
N ARG A 231 -7.70 -15.81 22.47
CA ARG A 231 -7.79 -17.28 22.64
C ARG A 231 -7.03 -18.07 21.57
N ILE A 232 -6.35 -17.41 20.64
CA ILE A 232 -5.60 -18.03 19.52
C ILE A 232 -4.12 -17.67 19.71
N PRO A 233 -3.34 -18.48 20.46
CA PRO A 233 -2.00 -18.08 20.92
C PRO A 233 -1.02 -17.78 19.78
N ARG A 234 -1.05 -18.57 18.70
CA ARG A 234 -0.17 -18.41 17.53
C ARG A 234 -0.47 -17.11 16.79
N MET A 235 -1.74 -16.84 16.50
CA MET A 235 -2.19 -15.59 15.88
C MET A 235 -1.88 -14.34 16.74
N ARG A 236 -2.03 -14.43 18.07
CA ARG A 236 -1.63 -13.34 18.98
C ARG A 236 -0.11 -13.08 18.94
N ARG A 237 0.69 -14.15 18.93
CA ARG A 237 2.16 -14.02 18.82
C ARG A 237 2.54 -13.41 17.47
N LEU A 238 1.91 -13.84 16.38
CA LEU A 238 2.07 -13.26 15.06
C LEU A 238 1.77 -11.75 15.09
N ALA A 239 0.58 -11.35 15.56
CA ALA A 239 0.18 -9.94 15.62
C ALA A 239 1.16 -9.07 16.43
N LEU A 240 1.69 -9.56 17.55
CA LEU A 240 2.68 -8.84 18.36
C LEU A 240 4.05 -8.79 17.70
N ARG A 241 4.45 -9.86 16.98
CA ARG A 241 5.70 -9.90 16.22
C ARG A 241 5.64 -8.89 15.07
N GLU A 242 4.57 -8.90 14.29
CA GLU A 242 4.37 -7.96 13.18
C GLU A 242 4.33 -6.51 13.69
N ALA A 243 3.63 -6.22 14.80
CA ALA A 243 3.63 -4.88 15.39
C ALA A 243 5.03 -4.42 15.86
N ALA A 244 5.85 -5.34 16.38
CA ALA A 244 7.23 -5.03 16.77
C ALA A 244 8.14 -4.78 15.57
N ILE A 245 7.96 -5.54 14.48
CA ILE A 245 8.68 -5.35 13.21
C ILE A 245 8.29 -3.99 12.61
N GLU A 246 7.00 -3.69 12.50
CA GLU A 246 6.50 -2.41 11.98
C GLU A 246 7.04 -1.22 12.79
N TYR A 247 7.05 -1.32 14.12
CA TYR A 247 7.67 -0.29 14.97
C TYR A 247 9.19 -0.16 14.72
N ALA A 248 9.89 -1.28 14.51
CA ALA A 248 11.32 -1.28 14.25
C ALA A 248 11.66 -0.70 12.87
N GLU A 249 10.82 -0.91 11.86
CA GLU A 249 11.01 -0.36 10.51
C GLU A 249 11.02 1.17 10.52
N TYR A 250 10.28 1.82 11.42
CA TYR A 250 10.34 3.28 11.57
C TYR A 250 11.73 3.79 12.00
N TYR A 251 12.60 2.97 12.62
CA TYR A 251 13.98 3.38 12.90
C TYR A 251 14.79 3.64 11.63
N PHE A 252 14.38 3.10 10.47
CA PHE A 252 14.98 3.44 9.18
C PHE A 252 14.85 4.93 8.83
N LEU A 253 13.86 5.64 9.40
CA LEU A 253 13.71 7.09 9.22
C LEU A 253 14.70 7.91 10.09
N PHE A 254 15.44 7.28 11.01
CA PHE A 254 16.33 8.02 11.91
C PHE A 254 17.48 8.78 11.18
N PRO A 255 18.21 8.16 10.22
CA PRO A 255 19.23 8.87 9.43
C PRO A 255 18.66 10.05 8.64
N LEU A 256 17.40 9.96 8.23
CA LEU A 256 16.69 11.06 7.55
C LEU A 256 16.54 12.26 8.49
N PHE A 257 16.01 12.05 9.69
CA PHE A 257 15.87 13.13 10.69
C PHE A 257 17.21 13.78 11.04
N LEU A 258 18.27 12.98 11.15
CA LEU A 258 19.63 13.50 11.37
C LEU A 258 20.11 14.38 10.20
N SER A 259 19.93 13.92 8.96
CA SER A 259 20.35 14.66 7.76
C SER A 259 19.65 16.01 7.66
N ILE A 260 18.36 16.05 7.97
CA ILE A 260 17.56 17.28 7.96
C ILE A 260 18.00 18.25 9.05
N THR A 261 18.32 17.73 10.24
CA THR A 261 18.88 18.54 11.32
C THR A 261 20.20 19.19 10.90
N LEU A 262 21.07 18.44 10.21
CA LEU A 262 22.34 18.96 9.70
C LEU A 262 22.15 20.03 8.63
N LEU A 263 21.22 19.83 7.68
CA LEU A 263 20.90 20.83 6.65
C LEU A 263 20.32 22.11 7.25
N THR A 264 19.46 21.98 8.27
CA THR A 264 18.93 23.12 9.01
C THR A 264 20.05 23.92 9.67
N ASN A 265 20.95 23.24 10.40
CA ASN A 265 22.07 23.89 11.06
C ASN A 265 23.07 24.53 10.08
N ALA A 266 23.14 24.04 8.84
CA ALA A 266 23.98 24.59 7.79
C ALA A 266 23.39 25.84 7.09
N GLY A 267 22.17 26.27 7.46
CA GLY A 267 21.49 27.40 6.84
C GLY A 267 20.96 27.12 5.43
N PHE A 268 20.83 25.84 5.05
CA PHE A 268 20.40 25.45 3.71
C PHE A 268 18.97 25.94 3.40
N PHE A 269 18.06 25.83 4.36
CA PHE A 269 16.65 26.22 4.17
C PHE A 269 16.47 27.74 4.04
N ASP A 270 17.32 28.54 4.70
CA ASP A 270 17.32 30.00 4.54
C ASP A 270 17.72 30.40 3.11
N ALA A 271 18.73 29.72 2.54
CA ALA A 271 19.14 29.93 1.16
C ALA A 271 18.02 29.55 0.16
N MET A 272 17.33 28.44 0.41
CA MET A 272 16.16 28.04 -0.37
C MET A 272 15.03 29.05 -0.29
N GLN A 273 14.72 29.57 0.90
CA GLN A 273 13.68 30.59 1.08
C GLN A 273 14.04 31.88 0.33
N GLY A 274 15.31 32.30 0.38
CA GLY A 274 15.82 33.43 -0.39
C GLY A 274 15.67 33.23 -1.90
N LEU A 275 15.99 32.03 -2.40
CA LEU A 275 15.80 31.67 -3.81
C LEU A 275 14.33 31.70 -4.23
N ILE A 276 13.44 31.19 -3.37
CA ILE A 276 11.99 31.21 -3.62
C ILE A 276 11.47 32.64 -3.71
N ARG A 277 11.84 33.51 -2.76
CA ARG A 277 11.44 34.93 -2.77
C ARG A 277 11.93 35.63 -4.04
N HIS A 278 13.21 35.46 -4.38
CA HIS A 278 13.77 36.02 -5.60
C HIS A 278 13.08 35.48 -6.87
N GLY A 279 12.75 34.19 -6.88
CA GLY A 279 11.98 33.58 -7.96
C GLY A 279 10.58 34.19 -8.10
N ILE A 280 9.88 34.44 -6.99
CA ILE A 280 8.55 35.07 -7.03
C ILE A 280 8.66 36.48 -7.61
N GLU A 281 9.65 37.26 -7.17
CA GLU A 281 9.85 38.63 -7.64
C GLU A 281 10.20 38.71 -9.13
N THR A 282 10.91 37.70 -9.66
CA THR A 282 11.41 37.69 -11.04
C THR A 282 10.46 37.01 -12.03
N MET A 283 9.80 35.93 -11.62
CA MET A 283 9.00 35.07 -12.49
C MET A 283 7.52 35.02 -12.09
N GLY A 284 7.13 35.54 -10.93
CA GLY A 284 5.78 35.41 -10.39
C GLY A 284 5.55 34.07 -9.67
N HIS A 285 4.61 34.06 -8.72
CA HIS A 285 4.33 32.88 -7.89
C HIS A 285 3.85 31.69 -8.70
N ALA A 286 3.04 31.87 -9.76
CA ALA A 286 2.52 30.74 -10.55
C ALA A 286 3.65 29.90 -11.17
N HIS A 287 4.67 30.55 -11.74
CA HIS A 287 5.81 29.87 -12.34
C HIS A 287 6.69 29.19 -11.29
N VAL A 288 6.94 29.85 -10.16
CA VAL A 288 7.70 29.25 -9.05
C VAL A 288 6.97 28.05 -8.45
N GLY A 289 5.65 28.15 -8.26
CA GLY A 289 4.82 27.04 -7.79
C GLY A 289 4.85 25.86 -8.75
N PHE A 290 4.84 26.10 -10.06
CA PHE A 290 5.00 25.04 -11.05
C PHE A 290 6.40 24.41 -11.02
N ILE A 291 7.47 25.21 -10.88
CA ILE A 291 8.84 24.71 -10.72
C ILE A 291 8.94 23.83 -9.47
N GLN A 292 8.35 24.26 -8.37
CA GLN A 292 8.33 23.55 -7.10
C GLN A 292 7.54 22.24 -7.18
N PHE A 293 6.41 22.23 -7.90
CA PHE A 293 5.67 21.03 -8.24
C PHE A 293 6.52 20.03 -9.03
N LEU A 294 7.18 20.48 -10.10
CA LEU A 294 8.07 19.61 -10.90
C LEU A 294 9.24 19.11 -10.08
N GLY A 295 9.90 19.99 -9.32
CA GLY A 295 11.01 19.64 -8.44
C GLY A 295 10.63 18.58 -7.42
N SER A 296 9.48 18.76 -6.75
CA SER A 296 8.95 17.79 -5.79
C SER A 296 8.56 16.47 -6.47
N THR A 297 8.07 16.50 -7.71
CA THR A 297 7.78 15.31 -8.52
C THR A 297 9.04 14.51 -8.81
N PHE A 298 10.09 15.16 -9.30
CA PHE A 298 11.35 14.47 -9.60
C PHE A 298 12.06 13.98 -8.35
N LEU A 299 12.10 14.79 -7.29
CA LEU A 299 12.69 14.37 -6.03
C LEU A 299 11.95 13.18 -5.44
N SER A 300 10.62 13.18 -5.43
CA SER A 300 9.84 12.07 -4.88
C SER A 300 9.82 10.84 -5.78
N ALA A 301 10.27 10.95 -7.03
CA ALA A 301 10.51 9.79 -7.87
C ALA A 301 11.81 9.06 -7.48
N ILE A 302 12.70 9.67 -6.71
CA ILE A 302 14.00 9.09 -6.34
C ILE A 302 14.11 8.93 -4.81
N LEU A 303 13.40 9.76 -4.06
CA LEU A 303 13.34 9.79 -2.61
C LEU A 303 11.92 9.45 -2.15
N ASP A 304 11.81 8.89 -0.95
CA ASP A 304 10.52 8.65 -0.33
C ASP A 304 9.76 9.98 -0.13
N ASN A 305 8.46 9.96 -0.36
CA ASN A 305 7.60 11.14 -0.27
C ASN A 305 7.65 11.84 1.11
N ASN A 306 7.93 11.12 2.20
CA ASN A 306 8.12 11.72 3.53
C ASN A 306 9.36 12.60 3.60
N VAL A 307 10.44 12.16 2.96
CA VAL A 307 11.71 12.91 2.86
C VAL A 307 11.47 14.23 2.16
N VAL A 308 10.78 14.17 1.01
CA VAL A 308 10.50 15.34 0.19
C VAL A 308 9.55 16.28 0.91
N ALA A 309 8.54 15.76 1.60
CA ALA A 309 7.62 16.56 2.39
C ALA A 309 8.33 17.32 3.54
N ASP A 310 9.23 16.67 4.29
CA ASP A 310 9.97 17.33 5.37
C ASP A 310 10.93 18.39 4.83
N PHE A 311 11.75 18.01 3.84
CA PHE A 311 12.75 18.90 3.25
C PHE A 311 12.12 20.11 2.55
N ALA A 312 11.11 19.88 1.71
CA ALA A 312 10.59 20.94 0.86
C ALA A 312 9.74 21.94 1.65
N SER A 313 9.00 21.49 2.68
CA SER A 313 8.12 22.37 3.46
C SER A 313 8.88 23.41 4.29
N ARG A 314 10.06 23.08 4.82
CA ARG A 314 10.89 24.02 5.60
C ARG A 314 11.31 25.27 4.82
N GLY A 315 11.45 25.16 3.50
CA GLY A 315 11.75 26.30 2.63
C GLY A 315 10.58 27.29 2.47
N LEU A 316 9.38 26.97 2.98
CA LEU A 316 8.19 27.81 2.88
C LEU A 316 7.90 28.64 4.13
N GLU A 317 8.63 28.40 5.21
CA GLU A 317 8.50 29.19 6.43
C GLU A 317 8.69 30.69 6.10
N GLY A 318 7.93 31.56 6.77
CA GLY A 318 8.04 33.02 6.62
C GLY A 318 7.52 33.64 5.31
N LEU A 319 6.92 32.86 4.41
CA LEU A 319 6.15 33.39 3.27
C LEU A 319 4.78 33.92 3.72
N ASP A 320 4.16 34.79 2.92
CA ASP A 320 2.76 35.20 3.14
C ASP A 320 1.84 33.97 3.12
N ILE A 321 0.80 33.96 3.96
CA ILE A 321 -0.07 32.79 4.17
C ILE A 321 -0.69 32.30 2.86
N LYS A 322 -1.14 33.19 1.97
CA LYS A 322 -1.76 32.78 0.69
C LYS A 322 -0.74 32.11 -0.22
N ILE A 323 0.49 32.66 -0.29
CA ILE A 323 1.60 32.13 -1.10
C ILE A 323 2.09 30.80 -0.51
N LEU A 324 2.23 30.73 0.82
CA LEU A 324 2.63 29.53 1.54
C LEU A 324 1.65 28.39 1.25
N GLN A 325 0.34 28.63 1.36
CA GLN A 325 -0.68 27.62 1.08
C GLN A 325 -0.63 27.16 -0.38
N PHE A 326 -0.51 28.08 -1.34
CA PHE A 326 -0.39 27.72 -2.75
C PHE A 326 0.85 26.86 -3.04
N PHE A 327 2.00 27.22 -2.47
CA PHE A 327 3.23 26.45 -2.61
C PHE A 327 3.18 25.11 -1.88
N ALA A 328 2.53 25.05 -0.72
CA ALA A 328 2.29 23.80 -0.04
C ALA A 328 1.42 22.86 -0.89
N MET A 329 0.36 23.37 -1.52
CA MET A 329 -0.46 22.60 -2.46
C MET A 329 0.38 22.08 -3.63
N ALA A 330 1.22 22.93 -4.24
CA ALA A 330 2.08 22.54 -5.35
C ALA A 330 3.12 21.47 -4.94
N GLN A 331 3.67 21.54 -3.72
CA GLN A 331 4.55 20.50 -3.18
C GLN A 331 3.83 19.18 -2.97
N ILE A 332 2.66 19.22 -2.30
CA ILE A 332 1.80 18.04 -2.08
C ILE A 332 1.51 17.35 -3.41
N ALA A 333 1.14 18.15 -4.41
CA ALA A 333 0.90 17.67 -5.77
C ALA A 333 2.10 16.94 -6.35
N GLY A 334 3.28 17.54 -6.16
CA GLY A 334 4.51 17.04 -6.74
C GLY A 334 4.94 15.72 -6.13
N TYR A 335 5.07 15.65 -4.80
CA TYR A 335 5.52 14.40 -4.18
C TYR A 335 4.46 13.28 -4.25
N ALA A 336 3.17 13.61 -4.27
CA ALA A 336 2.12 12.61 -4.48
C ALA A 336 2.26 11.94 -5.86
N LEU A 337 2.49 12.76 -6.88
CA LEU A 337 2.68 12.29 -8.25
C LEU A 337 4.02 11.56 -8.41
N GLY A 338 5.10 12.15 -7.92
CA GLY A 338 6.46 11.62 -8.01
C GLY A 338 6.63 10.27 -7.31
N GLY A 339 6.03 10.10 -6.12
CA GLY A 339 6.10 8.86 -5.34
C GLY A 339 5.59 7.61 -6.06
N CYS A 340 4.75 7.79 -7.09
CA CYS A 340 4.27 6.71 -7.95
C CYS A 340 5.13 6.44 -9.18
N TRP A 341 5.99 7.38 -9.57
CA TRP A 341 6.67 7.31 -10.87
C TRP A 341 7.70 6.17 -10.90
N THR A 342 8.38 5.93 -9.79
CA THR A 342 9.29 4.79 -9.63
C THR A 342 8.81 3.87 -8.52
N HIS A 343 9.35 2.65 -8.50
CA HIS A 343 9.07 1.64 -7.49
C HIS A 343 9.52 2.04 -6.07
N ILE A 344 10.42 3.02 -5.89
CA ILE A 344 10.96 3.42 -4.58
C ILE A 344 10.39 4.74 -4.04
N GLY A 345 9.61 5.46 -4.83
CA GLY A 345 9.16 6.82 -4.45
C GLY A 345 8.14 6.86 -3.30
N CYS A 346 7.52 5.73 -2.98
CA CYS A 346 6.69 5.56 -1.78
C CYS A 346 6.58 4.09 -1.37
N ALA A 347 6.20 3.84 -0.12
CA ALA A 347 6.00 2.51 0.43
C ALA A 347 5.02 1.64 -0.40
N GLN A 348 3.92 2.23 -0.88
CA GLN A 348 2.92 1.51 -1.68
C GLN A 348 3.49 1.05 -3.04
N SER A 349 4.42 1.82 -3.61
CA SER A 349 5.14 1.44 -4.83
C SER A 349 6.11 0.28 -4.56
N VAL A 350 6.83 0.33 -3.45
CA VAL A 350 7.79 -0.73 -3.06
C VAL A 350 7.06 -2.06 -2.86
N VAL A 351 5.98 -2.06 -2.08
CA VAL A 351 5.18 -3.27 -1.81
C VAL A 351 4.59 -3.83 -3.10
N ALA A 352 4.02 -2.98 -3.95
CA ALA A 352 3.44 -3.44 -5.21
C ALA A 352 4.51 -3.98 -6.17
N TYR A 353 5.69 -3.36 -6.21
CA TYR A 353 6.81 -3.82 -7.04
C TYR A 353 7.35 -5.16 -6.54
N ALA A 354 7.56 -5.32 -5.24
CA ALA A 354 8.01 -6.56 -4.62
C ALA A 354 7.02 -7.71 -4.88
N PHE A 355 5.72 -7.43 -4.76
CA PHE A 355 4.66 -8.38 -5.11
C PHE A 355 4.73 -8.80 -6.59
N ILE A 356 4.89 -7.86 -7.53
CA ILE A 356 5.03 -8.19 -8.95
C ILE A 356 6.25 -9.08 -9.17
N GLN A 357 7.41 -8.70 -8.65
CA GLN A 357 8.63 -9.47 -8.84
C GLN A 357 8.52 -10.89 -8.29
N ARG A 358 7.94 -11.04 -7.10
CA ARG A 358 7.88 -12.34 -6.45
C ARG A 358 6.78 -13.22 -7.02
N ASP A 359 5.56 -12.69 -7.07
CA ASP A 359 4.35 -13.48 -7.29
C ASP A 359 3.88 -13.50 -8.76
N LEU A 360 4.39 -12.61 -9.63
CA LEU A 360 3.96 -12.53 -11.04
C LEU A 360 5.11 -12.72 -12.05
N ASP A 361 6.18 -11.94 -11.94
CA ASP A 361 7.28 -11.92 -12.91
C ASP A 361 8.61 -11.55 -12.24
N ALA A 362 9.45 -12.55 -11.96
CA ALA A 362 10.79 -12.34 -11.39
C ALA A 362 11.73 -11.52 -12.28
N GLY A 363 11.44 -11.45 -13.59
CA GLY A 363 12.17 -10.61 -14.53
C GLY A 363 11.70 -9.15 -14.55
N TYR A 364 10.67 -8.80 -13.78
CA TYR A 364 10.12 -7.45 -13.79
C TYR A 364 11.13 -6.43 -13.26
N THR A 365 11.39 -5.40 -14.04
CA THR A 365 12.47 -4.42 -13.82
C THR A 365 11.92 -3.05 -13.42
N PRO A 366 12.74 -2.19 -12.80
CA PRO A 366 12.36 -0.81 -12.52
C PRO A 366 11.97 -0.02 -13.78
N MET A 367 12.54 -0.35 -14.93
CA MET A 367 12.24 0.32 -16.20
C MET A 367 10.84 -0.05 -16.72
N GLN A 368 10.40 -1.30 -16.53
CA GLN A 368 9.03 -1.71 -16.85
C GLN A 368 8.01 -0.95 -15.98
N TRP A 369 8.28 -0.82 -14.68
CA TRP A 369 7.47 0.01 -13.78
C TRP A 369 7.32 1.44 -14.30
N ILE A 370 8.45 2.10 -14.61
CA ILE A 370 8.45 3.47 -15.13
C ILE A 370 7.62 3.54 -16.41
N LYS A 371 7.82 2.61 -17.35
CA LYS A 371 7.07 2.58 -18.61
C LYS A 371 5.56 2.42 -18.40
N GLU A 372 5.15 1.62 -17.42
CA GLU A 372 3.73 1.35 -17.13
C GLU A 372 3.05 2.48 -16.37
N MET A 373 3.77 3.16 -15.47
CA MET A 373 3.27 4.26 -14.66
C MET A 373 3.28 5.61 -15.40
N THR A 374 4.29 5.86 -16.24
CA THR A 374 4.49 7.15 -16.94
C THR A 374 3.23 7.68 -17.65
N PRO A 375 2.43 6.88 -18.37
CA PRO A 375 1.20 7.38 -19.00
C PRO A 375 0.18 7.96 -18.00
N VAL A 376 0.03 7.35 -16.82
CA VAL A 376 -0.83 7.86 -15.74
C VAL A 376 -0.24 9.15 -15.18
N ILE A 377 1.06 9.14 -14.92
CA ILE A 377 1.80 10.29 -14.37
C ILE A 377 1.69 11.51 -15.28
N ILE A 378 1.92 11.36 -16.59
CA ILE A 378 1.86 12.48 -17.55
C ILE A 378 0.46 13.12 -17.60
N GLN A 379 -0.60 12.32 -17.60
CA GLN A 379 -1.97 12.85 -17.64
C GLN A 379 -2.29 13.66 -16.38
N ILE A 380 -1.87 13.17 -15.21
CA ILE A 380 -2.07 13.88 -13.95
C ILE A 380 -1.13 15.10 -13.87
N LEU A 381 0.08 15.02 -14.41
CA LEU A 381 1.01 16.15 -14.48
C LEU A 381 0.39 17.33 -15.26
N VAL A 382 -0.18 17.06 -16.43
CA VAL A 382 -0.84 18.09 -17.25
C VAL A 382 -2.02 18.70 -16.50
N LEU A 383 -2.86 17.85 -15.88
CA LEU A 383 -3.98 18.31 -15.06
C LEU A 383 -3.52 19.20 -13.90
N MET A 384 -2.47 18.80 -13.16
CA MET A 384 -1.92 19.56 -12.04
C MET A 384 -1.27 20.86 -12.50
N ALA A 385 -0.60 20.86 -13.64
CA ALA A 385 -0.08 22.08 -14.24
C ALA A 385 -1.20 23.10 -14.46
N VAL A 386 -2.32 22.68 -15.09
CA VAL A 386 -3.48 23.54 -15.31
C VAL A 386 -4.04 24.07 -13.98
N LEU A 387 -4.19 23.21 -12.97
CA LEU A 387 -4.70 23.62 -11.65
C LEU A 387 -3.77 24.61 -10.95
N ILE A 388 -2.46 24.40 -10.98
CA ILE A 388 -1.47 25.29 -10.37
C ILE A 388 -1.49 26.66 -11.03
N TYR A 389 -1.54 26.74 -12.37
CA TYR A 389 -1.64 28.02 -13.06
C TYR A 389 -2.99 28.71 -12.83
N ALA A 390 -4.10 27.95 -12.76
CA ALA A 390 -5.41 28.51 -12.46
C ALA A 390 -5.47 29.10 -11.03
N GLU A 391 -4.97 28.39 -10.03
CA GLU A 391 -4.87 28.89 -8.66
C GLU A 391 -3.90 30.06 -8.54
N GLY A 392 -2.78 30.03 -9.27
CA GLY A 392 -1.84 31.14 -9.36
C GLY A 392 -2.47 32.42 -9.93
N ALA A 393 -3.30 32.30 -10.96
CA ALA A 393 -4.05 33.43 -11.52
C ALA A 393 -5.13 33.96 -10.57
N LEU A 394 -5.80 33.07 -9.83
CA LEU A 394 -6.78 33.49 -8.80
C LEU A 394 -6.12 34.26 -7.65
N LEU A 395 -4.88 33.89 -7.28
CA LEU A 395 -4.12 34.62 -6.29
C LEU A 395 -3.72 36.04 -6.71
N GLU A 396 -3.49 36.28 -8.00
CA GLU A 396 -3.23 37.65 -8.50
C GLU A 396 -4.47 38.53 -8.45
N TRP A 397 -5.65 37.93 -8.55
CA TRP A 397 -6.91 38.67 -8.60
C TRP A 397 -7.43 39.09 -7.21
N PHE A 398 -6.99 38.42 -6.13
CA PHE A 398 -7.46 38.61 -4.74
C PHE A 398 -6.35 38.95 -3.76
#